data_AF-A0A417ISR1-F1
#
_entry.id   AF-A0A417ISR1-F1
#
_cell.length_a   1.000
_cell.length_b   1.000
_cell.length_c   1.000
_cell.angle_alpha   90.00
_cell.angle_beta   90.00
_cell.angle_gamma   90.00
#
_symmetry.space_group_name_H-M   'P 1'
#
loop_
_entity.id
_entity.type
_entity.pdbx_description
1 polymer ?
#
loop_
_entity_poly.entity_id
_entity_poly.type
_entity_poly.pdbx_seq_one_letter_code
_entity_poly.pdbx_strand_id
1 'polypeptide(L)' 'MNNFEEITKNPETLGAFLRGLPVIEAPWDEAFQRKYCAGCGKVSCDDGSPCPYEDKRNNPLWWLSQESEGTQRA' A
#
# COMPACT_ATOMS: atom_id res chain seq x y z
N MET A 1 -9.20 -26.68 1.97
CA MET A 1 -8.72 -25.29 2.09
C MET A 1 -9.36 -24.65 3.30
N ASN A 2 -8.60 -23.95 4.12
CA ASN A 2 -9.11 -23.09 5.18
C ASN A 2 -9.19 -21.62 4.71
N ASN A 3 -9.81 -20.76 5.52
CA ASN A 3 -9.99 -19.34 5.18
C ASN A 3 -8.66 -18.62 4.92
N PHE A 4 -7.61 -18.95 5.66
CA PHE A 4 -6.29 -18.34 5.48
C PHE A 4 -5.71 -18.72 4.11
N GLU A 5 -5.75 -19.99 3.73
CA GLU A 5 -5.28 -20.47 2.42
C GLU A 5 -6.07 -19.80 1.28
N GLU A 6 -7.38 -19.64 1.42
CA GLU A 6 -8.21 -18.98 0.39
C GLU A 6 -7.91 -17.49 0.24
N ILE A 7 -7.66 -16.78 1.34
CA ILE A 7 -7.37 -15.33 1.32
C ILE A 7 -5.94 -15.07 0.82
N THR A 8 -4.99 -15.94 1.15
CA THR A 8 -3.56 -15.74 0.86
C THR A 8 -3.07 -16.41 -0.43
N LYS A 9 -3.97 -17.05 -1.20
CA LYS A 9 -3.62 -17.81 -2.41
C LYS A 9 -2.90 -17.01 -3.51
N ASN A 10 -3.12 -15.70 -3.59
CA ASN A 10 -2.38 -14.79 -4.47
C ASN A 10 -2.46 -13.32 -3.98
N PRO A 11 -1.55 -12.44 -4.44
CA PRO A 11 -1.51 -11.04 -4.03
C PRO A 11 -2.80 -10.27 -4.35
N GLU A 12 -3.48 -10.57 -5.45
CA GLU A 12 -4.73 -9.91 -5.83
C GLU A 12 -5.84 -10.20 -4.83
N THR A 13 -5.98 -11.46 -4.41
CA THR A 13 -6.98 -11.89 -3.43
C THR A 13 -6.68 -11.29 -2.06
N LEU A 14 -5.41 -11.37 -1.62
CA LEU A 14 -4.99 -10.79 -0.36
C LEU A 14 -5.15 -9.26 -0.34
N GLY A 15 -4.75 -8.59 -1.42
CA GLY A 15 -4.86 -7.13 -1.55
C GLY A 15 -6.30 -6.65 -1.55
N ALA A 16 -7.21 -7.37 -2.21
CA ALA A 16 -8.65 -7.08 -2.16
C ALA A 16 -9.23 -7.27 -0.76
N PHE A 17 -8.84 -8.35 -0.05
CA PHE A 17 -9.26 -8.59 1.33
C PHE A 17 -8.78 -7.46 2.26
N LEU A 18 -7.49 -7.11 2.20
CA LEU A 18 -6.89 -6.05 3.01
C LEU A 18 -7.57 -4.69 2.80
N ARG A 19 -7.93 -4.36 1.55
CA ARG A 19 -8.65 -3.11 1.21
C ARG A 19 -10.04 -3.03 1.86
N GLY A 20 -10.67 -4.17 2.14
CA GLY A 20 -11.98 -4.23 2.77
C GLY A 20 -11.96 -4.07 4.30
N LEU A 21 -10.79 -4.05 4.93
CA LEU A 21 -10.68 -3.92 6.38
C LEU A 21 -10.95 -2.47 6.82
N PRO A 22 -11.72 -2.25 7.90
CA PRO A 22 -11.97 -0.92 8.45
C PRO A 22 -10.74 -0.48 9.26
N VAL A 23 -9.67 -0.10 8.57
CA VAL A 23 -8.43 0.39 9.17
C VAL A 23 -8.30 1.90 8.96
N ILE A 24 -7.90 2.62 10.00
CA ILE A 24 -7.69 4.08 9.95
C ILE A 24 -6.32 4.37 9.33
N GLU A 25 -5.28 3.65 9.78
CA GLU A 25 -3.92 3.74 9.26
C GLU A 25 -3.42 2.32 8.98
N ALA A 26 -3.10 2.06 7.72
CA ALA A 26 -2.63 0.75 7.30
C ALA A 26 -1.11 0.73 7.03
N PRO A 27 -0.46 -0.45 7.07
CA PRO A 27 0.96 -0.56 6.74
C PRO A 27 1.31 -0.03 5.34
N TRP A 28 0.40 -0.17 4.37
CA TRP A 28 0.60 0.37 3.02
C TRP A 28 0.53 1.89 2.95
N ASP A 29 -0.18 2.54 3.88
CA ASP A 29 -0.21 4.01 3.96
C ASP A 29 1.12 4.55 4.47
N GLU A 30 1.70 3.93 5.50
CA GLU A 30 3.04 4.30 6.00
C GLU A 30 4.10 4.10 4.91
N ALA A 31 4.07 2.95 4.21
CA ALA A 31 5.00 2.67 3.12
C ALA A 31 4.86 3.68 1.97
N PHE A 32 3.63 4.05 1.62
CA PHE A 32 3.35 5.08 0.62
C PHE A 32 3.91 6.44 1.05
N GLN A 33 3.64 6.87 2.29
CA GLN A 33 4.10 8.16 2.81
C GLN A 33 5.63 8.23 2.85
N ARG A 34 6.29 7.18 3.35
CA ARG A 34 7.75 7.08 3.40
C ARG A 34 8.37 7.19 2.01
N LYS A 35 7.79 6.51 1.02
CA LYS A 35 8.35 6.44 -0.34
C LYS A 35 8.06 7.67 -1.19
N TYR A 36 6.87 8.26 -1.06
CA TYR A 36 6.37 9.26 -1.99
C TYR A 36 6.13 10.63 -1.35
N CYS A 37 5.56 10.70 -0.14
CA CYS A 37 5.24 11.98 0.48
C CYS A 37 6.47 12.76 0.92
N ALA A 38 7.53 12.08 1.39
CA ALA A 38 8.76 12.73 1.84
C ALA A 38 9.43 13.60 0.75
N GLY A 39 9.16 13.36 -0.53
CA GLY A 39 9.76 14.06 -1.67
C GLY A 39 8.76 14.61 -2.69
N CYS A 40 7.45 14.58 -2.44
CA CYS A 40 6.46 14.95 -3.47
C CYS A 40 6.35 16.46 -3.72
N GLY A 41 6.94 17.30 -2.86
CA GLY A 41 6.96 18.75 -3.01
C GLY A 41 5.63 19.45 -2.69
N LYS A 42 4.57 18.72 -2.35
CA LYS A 42 3.29 19.30 -1.92
C LYS A 42 3.31 19.66 -0.44
N VAL A 43 2.73 20.83 -0.12
CA VAL A 43 2.52 21.27 1.26
C VAL A 43 1.30 20.58 1.87
N SER A 44 0.28 20.29 1.06
CA SER A 44 -0.93 19.59 1.48
C SER A 44 -1.50 18.74 0.34
N CYS A 45 -2.14 17.64 0.69
CA CYS A 45 -2.94 16.85 -0.25
C CYS A 45 -4.30 17.50 -0.58
N ASP A 46 -4.72 18.51 0.20
CA ASP A 46 -6.01 19.19 0.09
C ASP A 46 -5.95 20.46 -0.77
N ASP A 47 -4.85 20.69 -1.49
CA ASP A 47 -4.62 21.88 -2.32
C ASP A 47 -5.44 21.89 -3.63
N GLY A 48 -6.31 20.90 -3.84
CA GLY A 48 -7.17 20.74 -5.01
C GLY A 48 -6.46 20.15 -6.23
N SER A 49 -5.14 19.91 -6.18
CA SER A 49 -4.40 19.24 -7.24
C SER A 49 -4.32 17.73 -6.99
N PRO A 50 -4.38 16.89 -8.04
CA PRO A 50 -4.35 15.43 -7.87
C PRO A 50 -3.03 14.95 -7.28
N CYS A 51 -3.03 13.87 -6.49
CA CYS A 51 -1.79 13.25 -6.04
C CYS A 51 -1.03 12.69 -7.26
N PRO A 52 0.26 13.01 -7.45
CA PRO A 52 1.04 12.45 -8.56
C PRO A 52 1.26 10.93 -8.44
N TYR A 53 0.93 10.33 -7.30
CA TYR A 53 1.07 8.91 -7.00
C TYR A 53 -0.27 8.25 -6.62
N GLU A 54 -1.40 8.81 -7.09
CA GLU A 54 -2.75 8.36 -6.69
C GLU A 54 -2.98 6.86 -6.91
N ASP A 55 -2.39 6.26 -7.95
CA ASP A 55 -2.52 4.83 -8.23
C ASP A 55 -1.80 3.92 -7.22
N LYS A 56 -0.89 4.47 -6.39
CA LYS A 56 -0.23 3.78 -5.28
C LYS A 56 -0.88 4.12 -3.92
N ARG A 57 -1.65 5.19 -3.85
CA ARG A 57 -2.28 5.66 -2.61
C ARG A 57 -3.38 4.69 -2.17
N ASN A 58 -3.42 4.35 -0.88
CA ASN A 58 -4.37 3.38 -0.29
C ASN A 58 -4.50 2.09 -1.14
N ASN A 59 -3.36 1.58 -1.62
CA ASN A 59 -3.32 0.43 -2.52
C ASN A 59 -2.52 -0.74 -1.90
N PRO A 60 -3.20 -1.67 -1.20
CA PRO A 60 -2.56 -2.85 -0.63
C PRO A 60 -1.86 -3.73 -1.67
N LEU A 61 -2.39 -3.83 -2.90
CA LEU A 61 -1.79 -4.66 -3.95
C LEU A 61 -0.44 -4.09 -4.42
N TRP A 62 -0.35 -2.76 -4.55
CA TRP A 62 0.92 -2.09 -4.79
C TRP A 62 1.93 -2.42 -3.68
N TRP A 63 1.50 -2.31 -2.42
CA TRP A 63 2.36 -2.61 -1.26
C TRP A 63 2.82 -4.07 -1.22
N LEU A 64 1.95 -5.03 -1.55
CA LEU A 64 2.31 -6.45 -1.64
C LEU A 64 3.32 -6.75 -2.77
N SER A 65 3.43 -5.87 -3.76
CA SER A 65 4.40 -5.99 -4.85
C SER A 65 5.77 -5.41 -4.50
N GLN A 66 5.93 -4.81 -3.31
CA GLN A 66 7.19 -4.25 -2.87
C GLN A 66 8.13 -5.34 -2.34
N GLU A 67 9.42 -5.19 -2.61
CA GLU A 67 10.46 -5.99 -1.96
C GLU A 67 10.38 -5.79 -0.43
N SER A 68 10.39 -6.88 0.34
CA SER A 68 10.47 -6.76 1.80
C SER A 68 11.83 -6.17 2.20
N GLU A 69 11.82 -5.22 3.14
CA GLU A 69 13.03 -4.55 3.65
C GLU A 69 14.08 -5.54 4.24
N GLY A 70 13.73 -6.82 4.46
CA GLY A 70 14.62 -7.89 4.93
C GLY A 70 15.39 -8.66 3.84
N THR A 71 15.17 -8.41 2.55
CA THR A 71 15.91 -9.06 1.44
C THR A 71 16.85 -8.06 0.77
N GLN A 72 17.70 -7.40 1.54
CA GLN A 72 18.94 -6.86 0.97
C GLN A 72 19.86 -8.06 0.73
N ARG A 73 19.84 -8.60 -0.49
CA ARG A 73 20.83 -9.59 -0.92
C ARG A 73 22.22 -8.95 -0.84
N ALA A 74 23.10 -9.61 -0.10
CA ALA A 74 24.53 -9.32 0.03
C ALA A 74 25.25 -9.18 -1.33
#